data_AF-A0A0V0Y4C9-F1
#
_entry.id   AF-A0A0V0Y4C9-F1
#
_cell.length_a   1.000
_cell.length_b   1.000
_cell.length_c   1.000
_cell.angle_alpha   90.00
_cell.angle_beta   90.00
_cell.angle_gamma   90.00
#
_symmetry.space_group_name_H-M   'P 1'
#
loop_
_entity.id
_entity.type
_entity.pdbx_description
1 polymer ?
#
loop_
_entity_poly.entity_id
_entity_poly.type
_entity_poly.pdbx_seq_one_letter_code
_entity_poly.pdbx_strand_id
1 'polypeptide(L)'
;MPVEIVVRRELYFFLQAVAVRVKMSEDCFCAGVGCTECCFGPLAVKVDDSKEQLSVTLVIPDVKKPRLFGLFNKTDVQCHFENSSLRVLVRIHGKKSKQTPKYYLYAVRRLPASIVPSLCHYRIRAGRVKLTLRKAEPTSWREIIENGLEKDDDR
;
A
#
# COMPACT_ATOMS: atom_id res chain seq x y z
N MET A 1 -2.24 -4.00 -42.28
CA MET A 1 -1.04 -3.36 -41.71
C MET A 1 -1.49 -2.04 -41.09
N PRO A 2 -1.60 -1.92 -39.76
CA PRO A 2 -2.01 -0.67 -39.14
C PRO A 2 -0.82 0.06 -38.53
N VAL A 3 -0.72 1.36 -38.79
CA VAL A 3 -0.02 2.32 -37.94
C VAL A 3 -0.96 3.52 -37.81
N GLU A 4 -1.62 3.62 -36.67
CA GLU A 4 -2.32 4.84 -36.27
C GLU A 4 -1.63 5.36 -35.01
N ILE A 5 -0.87 6.44 -35.20
CA ILE A 5 -0.21 7.18 -34.13
C ILE A 5 -1.20 8.24 -33.65
N VAL A 6 -1.76 8.05 -32.46
CA VAL A 6 -2.53 9.09 -31.77
C VAL A 6 -1.64 9.73 -30.72
N VAL A 7 -1.08 10.89 -31.06
CA VAL A 7 -0.41 11.81 -30.13
C VAL A 7 -1.48 12.57 -29.36
N ARG A 8 -1.51 12.48 -28.04
CA ARG A 8 -2.20 13.48 -27.19
C ARG A 8 -1.35 13.89 -25.99
N ARG A 9 -0.78 15.09 -26.16
CA ARG A 9 -0.51 16.20 -25.24
C ARG A 9 -0.30 15.90 -23.75
N GLU A 10 0.90 16.30 -23.34
CA GLU A 10 1.42 16.57 -22.00
C GLU A 10 0.44 17.31 -21.07
N LEU A 11 0.40 16.84 -19.82
CA LEU A 11 0.40 17.69 -18.63
C LEU A 11 1.12 16.92 -17.53
N TYR A 12 2.30 17.43 -17.19
CA TYR A 12 3.27 16.91 -16.24
C TYR A 12 2.65 16.69 -14.85
N PHE A 13 2.74 15.46 -14.34
CA PHE A 13 2.99 15.17 -12.92
C PHE A 13 3.70 13.82 -12.86
N PHE A 14 4.99 13.85 -12.52
CA PHE A 14 5.79 12.65 -12.29
C PHE A 14 5.23 11.91 -11.07
N LEU A 15 4.52 10.82 -11.32
CA LEU A 15 4.26 9.75 -10.35
C LEU A 15 4.89 8.50 -10.95
N GLN A 16 6.18 8.30 -10.69
CA GLN A 16 6.81 7.00 -10.91
C GLN A 16 6.31 6.04 -9.84
N ALA A 17 5.10 5.50 -10.04
CA ALA A 17 4.72 4.24 -9.45
C ALA A 17 5.19 3.14 -10.42
N VAL A 18 6.22 2.39 -10.03
CA VAL A 18 6.62 1.17 -10.74
C VAL A 18 5.47 0.17 -10.60
N ALA A 19 4.59 0.12 -11.61
CA ALA A 19 3.54 -0.89 -11.70
C ALA A 19 4.15 -2.18 -12.25
N VAL A 20 4.57 -3.08 -11.36
CA VAL A 20 4.98 -4.44 -11.73
C VAL A 20 3.74 -5.19 -12.23
N ARG A 21 3.69 -5.50 -13.53
CA ARG A 21 2.61 -6.26 -14.17
C ARG A 21 2.91 -7.75 -14.05
N VAL A 22 2.45 -8.41 -12.98
CA VAL A 22 2.65 -9.85 -12.77
C VAL A 22 1.56 -10.65 -13.51
N LYS A 23 1.98 -11.70 -14.22
CA LYS A 23 1.13 -12.61 -15.01
C LYS A 23 0.38 -13.56 -14.07
N MET A 24 -0.93 -13.71 -14.26
CA MET A 24 -1.85 -14.46 -13.39
C MET A 24 -1.58 -15.98 -13.40
N SER A 25 -1.52 -16.57 -12.20
CA SER A 25 -1.81 -18.00 -11.94
C SER A 25 -3.17 -18.07 -11.25
N GLU A 26 -4.04 -18.99 -11.68
CA GLU A 26 -5.46 -19.04 -11.28
C GLU A 26 -5.68 -19.54 -9.84
N ASP A 27 -4.65 -20.07 -9.18
CA ASP A 27 -4.74 -20.65 -7.83
C ASP A 27 -3.73 -20.01 -6.85
N CYS A 28 -3.95 -18.74 -6.49
CA CYS A 28 -3.11 -18.05 -5.51
C CYS A 28 -3.54 -18.38 -4.06
N PHE A 29 -2.95 -19.43 -3.48
CA PHE A 29 -3.12 -19.77 -2.07
C PHE A 29 -2.11 -19.04 -1.18
N CYS A 30 -2.46 -17.84 -0.73
CA CYS A 30 -1.64 -17.08 0.24
C CYS A 30 -1.87 -17.62 1.66
N ALA A 31 -1.24 -18.73 2.03
CA ALA A 31 -1.12 -19.17 3.42
C ALA A 31 0.27 -18.82 3.94
N GLY A 32 0.37 -17.67 4.63
CA GLY A 32 1.59 -17.25 5.33
C GLY A 32 2.35 -16.07 4.69
N VAL A 33 3.50 -15.77 5.30
CA VAL A 33 4.30 -14.53 5.20
C VAL A 33 4.98 -14.33 3.83
N GLY A 34 4.76 -15.19 2.83
CA GLY A 34 5.67 -15.34 1.68
C GLY A 34 5.13 -15.12 0.25
N CYS A 35 3.84 -14.92 0.00
CA CYS A 35 3.36 -14.78 -1.39
C CYS A 35 3.45 -13.34 -1.91
N THR A 36 4.56 -12.97 -2.56
CA THR A 36 4.70 -11.72 -3.32
C THR A 36 4.22 -11.84 -4.76
N GLU A 37 4.24 -13.05 -5.34
CA GLU A 37 3.98 -13.28 -6.78
C GLU A 37 2.50 -13.13 -7.18
N CYS A 38 1.58 -13.17 -6.21
CA CYS A 38 0.13 -13.08 -6.42
C CYS A 38 -0.51 -11.80 -5.88
N CYS A 39 0.30 -10.88 -5.35
CA CYS A 39 -0.21 -9.67 -4.69
C CYS A 39 -0.17 -8.47 -5.62
N PHE A 40 -1.26 -7.69 -5.60
CA PHE A 40 -1.30 -6.38 -6.25
C PHE A 40 -0.61 -5.32 -5.38
N GLY A 41 0.03 -4.34 -6.01
CA GLY A 41 0.38 -3.09 -5.33
C GLY A 41 -0.87 -2.23 -5.10
N PRO A 42 -0.85 -1.28 -4.14
CA PRO A 42 -1.87 -0.24 -4.08
C PRO A 42 -1.87 0.57 -5.38
N LEU A 43 -3.04 1.06 -5.82
CA LEU A 43 -3.14 1.87 -7.05
C LEU A 43 -2.40 3.19 -6.94
N ALA A 44 -2.35 3.74 -5.74
CA ALA A 44 -1.60 4.95 -5.42
C ALA A 44 -1.24 4.94 -3.94
N VAL A 45 -0.12 5.58 -3.62
CA VAL A 45 0.33 5.82 -2.26
C VAL A 45 0.45 7.33 -2.09
N LYS A 46 -0.19 7.88 -1.06
CA LYS A 46 -0.03 9.29 -0.68
C LYS A 46 0.64 9.36 0.68
N VAL A 47 1.57 10.29 0.83
CA VAL A 47 2.35 10.43 2.05
C VAL A 47 2.23 11.87 2.52
N ASP A 48 1.72 12.07 3.73
CA ASP A 48 1.66 13.38 4.36
C ASP A 48 2.61 13.42 5.57
N ASP A 49 3.59 14.32 5.52
CA ASP A 49 4.65 14.45 6.52
C ASP A 49 4.40 15.57 7.53
N SER A 50 4.61 15.25 8.80
CA SER A 50 4.72 16.20 9.90
C SER A 50 5.98 15.90 10.72
N LYS A 51 6.40 16.81 11.60
CA LYS A 51 7.56 16.58 12.47
C LYS A 51 7.42 15.31 13.30
N GLU A 52 6.23 15.03 13.83
CA GLU A 52 6.06 13.93 14.78
C GLU A 52 5.46 12.66 14.17
N GLN A 53 4.75 12.78 13.05
CA GLN A 53 3.99 11.68 12.46
C GLN A 53 4.11 11.65 10.94
N LEU A 54 4.01 10.46 10.38
CA LEU A 54 3.85 10.25 8.95
C LEU A 54 2.49 9.59 8.68
N SER A 55 1.70 10.18 7.79
CA SER A 55 0.47 9.57 7.30
C SER A 55 0.71 8.91 5.95
N VAL A 56 0.47 7.61 5.83
CA VAL A 56 0.57 6.89 4.54
C VAL A 56 -0.81 6.41 4.14
N THR A 57 -1.33 6.89 3.02
CA THR A 57 -2.65 6.52 2.50
C THR A 57 -2.48 5.63 1.26
N LEU A 58 -2.84 4.36 1.41
CA LEU A 58 -2.88 3.37 0.34
C LEU A 58 -4.26 3.42 -0.35
N VAL A 59 -4.30 3.66 -1.65
CA VAL A 59 -5.53 3.64 -2.45
C VAL A 59 -5.76 2.21 -2.97
N ILE A 60 -6.80 1.56 -2.47
CA ILE A 60 -7.17 0.18 -2.78
C ILE A 60 -8.69 0.16 -3.02
N PRO A 61 -9.16 0.25 -4.28
CA PRO A 61 -10.55 0.57 -4.62
C PRO A 61 -11.61 -0.31 -3.96
N ASP A 62 -11.31 -1.60 -3.83
CA ASP A 62 -12.28 -2.60 -3.36
C ASP A 62 -12.35 -2.69 -1.82
N VAL A 63 -11.54 -1.91 -1.09
CA VAL A 63 -11.53 -1.89 0.38
C VAL A 63 -12.82 -1.27 0.91
N LYS A 64 -13.48 -1.96 1.85
CA LYS A 64 -14.71 -1.49 2.50
C LYS A 64 -14.51 -1.41 4.00
N LYS A 65 -14.99 -0.31 4.60
CA LYS A 65 -15.01 -0.18 6.05
C LYS A 65 -15.98 -1.22 6.63
N PRO A 66 -15.58 -2.02 7.63
CA PRO A 66 -16.52 -2.89 8.32
C PRO A 66 -17.63 -2.03 8.96
N ARG A 67 -18.89 -2.32 8.63
CA ARG A 67 -20.05 -1.71 9.30
C ARG A 67 -20.42 -2.56 10.51
N LEU A 68 -20.91 -1.91 11.57
CA LEU A 68 -21.32 -2.53 12.84
C LEU A 68 -22.42 -3.61 12.69
N PHE A 69 -23.09 -3.70 11.53
CA PHE A 69 -24.18 -4.65 11.28
C PHE A 69 -23.92 -5.56 10.06
N GLY A 70 -22.76 -6.22 10.07
CA GLY A 70 -22.63 -7.63 9.69
C GLY A 70 -22.66 -8.08 8.23
N LEU A 71 -23.02 -7.27 7.22
CA LEU A 71 -23.43 -7.85 5.91
C LEU A 71 -22.59 -7.58 4.65
N PHE A 72 -21.33 -7.11 4.73
CA PHE A 72 -20.55 -6.93 3.48
C PHE A 72 -19.11 -7.44 3.54
N ASN A 73 -18.64 -7.87 2.36
CA ASN A 73 -17.29 -8.29 1.99
C ASN A 73 -16.25 -7.94 3.06
N LYS A 74 -15.80 -8.98 3.77
CA LYS A 74 -14.73 -8.86 4.75
C LYS A 74 -13.50 -8.31 4.03
N THR A 75 -13.04 -7.14 4.42
CA THR A 75 -11.67 -6.70 4.14
C THR A 75 -10.89 -7.07 5.38
N ASP A 76 -9.85 -7.88 5.23
CA ASP A 76 -8.91 -8.20 6.29
C ASP A 76 -7.61 -7.43 6.04
N VAL A 77 -7.09 -6.78 7.07
CA VAL A 77 -5.90 -5.93 6.98
C VAL A 77 -4.96 -6.33 8.09
N GLN A 78 -3.79 -6.82 7.69
CA GLN A 78 -2.69 -7.13 8.59
C GLN A 78 -1.61 -6.08 8.41
N CYS A 79 -1.33 -5.32 9.46
CA CYS A 79 -0.24 -4.35 9.49
C CYS A 79 0.81 -4.81 10.50
N HIS A 80 2.05 -4.89 10.04
CA HIS A 80 3.23 -5.11 10.87
C HIS A 80 4.07 -3.85 10.82
N PHE A 81 4.30 -3.26 11.99
CA PHE A 81 5.19 -2.12 12.17
C PHE A 81 6.41 -2.59 12.94
N GLU A 82 7.59 -2.26 12.43
CA GLU A 82 8.87 -2.46 13.10
C GLU A 82 9.57 -1.11 13.22
N ASN A 83 10.69 -1.07 13.95
CA ASN A 83 11.36 0.21 14.23
C ASN A 83 11.75 0.97 12.95
N SER A 84 12.13 0.28 11.88
CA SER A 84 12.58 0.88 10.62
C SER A 84 11.90 0.31 9.39
N SER A 85 10.86 -0.52 9.55
CA SER A 85 10.18 -1.18 8.44
C SER A 85 8.67 -1.21 8.69
N LEU A 86 7.91 -1.37 7.62
CA LEU A 86 6.49 -1.65 7.72
C LEU A 86 6.03 -2.60 6.62
N ARG A 87 5.02 -3.39 6.92
CA ARG A 87 4.36 -4.27 5.96
C ARG A 87 2.86 -4.26 6.18
N VAL A 88 2.12 -4.13 5.08
CA VAL A 88 0.66 -4.14 5.06
C VAL A 88 0.19 -5.15 4.03
N LEU A 89 -0.56 -6.14 4.49
CA LEU A 89 -1.27 -7.10 3.66
C LEU A 89 -2.77 -6.84 3.77
N VAL A 90 -3.40 -6.55 2.64
CA VAL A 90 -4.85 -6.35 2.54
C VAL A 90 -5.46 -7.49 1.74
N ARG A 91 -6.34 -8.25 2.36
CA ARG A 91 -7.12 -9.31 1.73
C ARG A 91 -8.56 -8.83 1.55
N ILE A 92 -9.02 -8.82 0.31
CA ILE A 92 -10.39 -8.45 -0.05
C ILE A 92 -11.11 -9.72 -0.48
N HIS A 93 -12.09 -10.12 0.32
CA HIS A 93 -12.91 -11.29 0.01
C HIS A 93 -13.87 -10.95 -1.15
N GLY A 94 -13.99 -11.89 -2.09
CA GLY A 94 -14.89 -11.77 -3.24
C GLY A 94 -16.36 -11.62 -2.81
N LYS A 95 -17.18 -11.02 -3.68
CA LYS A 95 -18.63 -10.83 -3.42
C LYS A 95 -19.41 -12.15 -3.41
N LYS A 96 -18.87 -13.18 -4.07
CA LYS A 96 -19.46 -14.52 -4.16
C LYS A 96 -18.50 -15.51 -3.50
N SER A 97 -19.01 -16.53 -2.82
CA SER A 97 -18.19 -17.55 -2.13
C SER A 97 -17.20 -18.27 -3.06
N LYS A 98 -17.44 -18.25 -4.38
CA LYS A 98 -16.58 -18.83 -5.42
C LYS A 98 -15.55 -17.86 -6.02
N GLN A 99 -15.55 -16.58 -5.67
CA GLN A 99 -14.53 -15.65 -6.17
C GLN A 99 -13.26 -15.74 -5.34
N THR A 100 -12.13 -15.90 -6.03
CA THR A 100 -10.81 -15.85 -5.41
C THR A 100 -10.61 -14.50 -4.71
N PRO A 101 -10.10 -14.50 -3.48
CA PRO A 101 -9.80 -13.26 -2.77
C PRO A 101 -8.69 -12.50 -3.49
N LYS A 102 -8.80 -11.17 -3.50
CA LYS A 102 -7.72 -10.30 -4.00
C LYS A 102 -6.79 -9.95 -2.85
N TYR A 103 -5.49 -10.01 -3.09
CA TYR A 103 -4.46 -9.66 -2.11
C TYR A 103 -3.71 -8.42 -2.58
N TYR A 104 -3.48 -7.48 -1.67
CA TYR A 104 -2.66 -6.31 -1.91
C TYR A 104 -1.53 -6.28 -0.89
N LEU A 105 -0.31 -6.04 -1.34
CA LEU A 105 0.86 -5.94 -0.49
C LEU A 105 1.48 -4.56 -0.67
N TYR A 106 1.76 -3.91 0.47
CA TYR A 106 2.59 -2.73 0.54
C TYR A 106 3.64 -2.95 1.62
N ALA A 107 4.91 -2.85 1.27
CA ALA A 107 6.01 -3.03 2.21
C ALA A 107 7.03 -1.91 1.99
N VAL A 108 7.58 -1.40 3.09
CA VAL A 108 8.74 -0.51 3.08
C VAL A 108 9.79 -1.20 3.95
N ARG A 109 10.89 -1.63 3.35
CA ARG A 109 11.92 -2.39 4.08
C ARG A 109 12.75 -1.50 4.98
N ARG A 110 13.00 -0.27 4.54
CA ARG A 110 13.84 0.70 5.25
C ARG A 110 13.24 2.10 5.21
N LEU A 111 12.71 2.52 6.34
CA LEU A 111 12.22 3.87 6.59
C LEU A 111 13.39 4.84 6.75
N PRO A 112 13.18 6.14 6.47
CA PRO A 112 14.22 7.15 6.58
C PRO A 112 14.84 7.29 7.98
N ALA A 113 14.03 7.09 9.02
CA ALA A 113 14.42 7.07 10.41
C ALA A 113 13.45 6.17 11.22
N SER A 114 13.79 5.93 12.48
CA SER A 114 13.02 5.03 13.33
C SER A 114 11.62 5.56 13.68
N ILE A 115 10.67 4.64 13.79
CA ILE A 115 9.31 4.86 14.29
C ILE A 115 9.15 4.18 15.65
N VAL A 116 8.05 4.48 16.35
CA VAL A 116 7.63 3.82 17.59
C VAL A 116 6.49 2.86 17.26
N PRO A 117 6.75 1.55 17.05
CA PRO A 117 5.74 0.63 16.50
C PRO A 117 4.47 0.52 17.34
N SER A 118 4.61 0.57 18.66
CA SER A 118 3.50 0.50 19.62
C SER A 118 2.51 1.68 19.52
N LEU A 119 2.94 2.79 18.93
CA LEU A 119 2.11 3.98 18.72
C LEU A 119 1.63 4.12 17.26
N CYS A 120 2.06 3.21 16.38
CA CYS A 120 1.62 3.15 15.00
C CYS A 120 0.27 2.45 14.90
N HIS A 121 -0.58 2.91 13.99
CA HIS A 121 -1.90 2.32 13.81
C HIS A 121 -2.39 2.50 12.37
N TYR A 122 -3.43 1.77 12.01
CA TYR A 122 -4.10 1.92 10.73
C TYR A 122 -5.60 2.17 10.90
N ARG A 123 -6.21 2.78 9.89
CA ARG A 123 -7.65 2.99 9.79
C ARG A 123 -8.11 2.65 8.39
N ILE A 124 -9.16 1.83 8.30
CA ILE A 124 -9.81 1.50 7.03
C ILE A 124 -10.84 2.59 6.68
N ARG A 125 -10.75 3.11 5.46
CA ARG A 125 -11.74 4.00 4.84
C ARG A 125 -12.23 3.35 3.54
N ALA A 126 -13.37 3.80 3.02
CA ALA A 126 -13.85 3.27 1.73
C ALA A 126 -12.80 3.54 0.64
N GLY A 127 -12.36 2.47 -0.03
CA GLY A 127 -11.34 2.50 -1.08
C GLY A 127 -9.92 2.82 -0.61
N ARG A 128 -9.66 2.91 0.71
CA ARG A 128 -8.36 3.37 1.23
C ARG A 128 -7.99 2.74 2.57
N VAL A 129 -6.69 2.50 2.77
CA VAL A 129 -6.12 2.19 4.09
C VAL A 129 -5.18 3.33 4.47
N LYS A 130 -5.45 4.00 5.60
CA LYS A 130 -4.57 5.04 6.13
C LYS A 130 -3.76 4.48 7.28
N LEU A 131 -2.44 4.50 7.14
CA LEU A 131 -1.46 4.22 8.19
C LEU A 131 -1.05 5.55 8.84
N THR A 132 -0.89 5.53 10.15
CA THR A 132 -0.30 6.62 10.93
C THR A 132 0.93 6.06 11.62
N LEU A 133 2.11 6.54 11.24
CA LEU A 133 3.37 6.16 11.85
C LEU A 133 3.80 7.25 12.83
N ARG A 134 4.10 6.86 14.07
CA ARG A 134 4.70 7.76 15.07
C ARG A 134 6.21 7.72 14.91
N LYS A 135 6.84 8.86 14.62
CA LYS A 135 8.29 8.94 14.56
C LYS A 135 8.89 8.84 15.96
N ALA A 136 10.06 8.21 16.07
CA ALA A 136 10.81 8.18 17.32
C ALA A 136 11.35 9.57 17.69
N GLU A 137 11.75 10.34 16.67
CA GLU A 137 12.28 11.70 16.82
C GLU A 137 11.49 12.70 15.95
N PRO A 138 11.30 13.94 16.44
CA PRO A 138 10.54 14.96 15.74
C PRO A 138 11.31 15.56 14.55
N THR A 139 11.34 14.86 13.42
CA THR A 139 12.12 15.23 12.22
C THR A 139 11.23 15.21 10.98
N SER A 140 11.37 16.19 10.08
CA SER A 140 10.66 16.18 8.80
C SER A 140 11.33 15.22 7.81
N TRP A 141 10.53 14.46 7.06
CA TRP A 141 11.00 13.53 6.03
C TRP A 141 10.66 14.00 4.62
N ARG A 142 10.20 15.25 4.45
CA ARG A 142 9.70 15.79 3.16
C ARG A 142 10.68 15.58 2.01
N GLU A 143 11.93 15.96 2.20
CA GLU A 143 12.99 15.85 1.18
C GLU A 143 13.29 14.39 0.80
N ILE A 144 13.03 13.44 1.70
CA ILE A 144 13.28 12.02 1.48
C ILE A 144 12.08 11.40 0.74
N ILE A 145 10.86 11.80 1.10
CA ILE A 145 9.61 11.32 0.51
C ILE A 145 9.48 11.71 -0.98
N GLU A 146 10.09 12.81 -1.40
CA GLU A 146 10.10 13.22 -2.82
C GLU A 146 10.70 12.15 -3.74
N ASN A 147 11.62 11.33 -3.22
CA ASN A 147 12.24 10.22 -3.95
C ASN A 147 11.58 8.85 -3.66
N GLY A 148 10.51 8.83 -2.87
CA GLY A 148 9.87 7.61 -2.37
C GLY A 148 10.13 7.37 -0.88
N LEU A 149 9.33 6.48 -0.30
CA LEU A 149 9.36 6.16 1.13
C LEU A 149 10.44 5.14 1.51
N GLU A 150 11.03 4.50 0.50
CA GLU A 150 12.06 3.48 0.62
C GLU A 150 13.41 4.11 0.29
N LYS A 151 14.41 3.84 1.12
CA LYS A 151 15.80 4.19 0.80
C LYS A 151 16.44 3.02 0.06
N ASP A 152 16.87 3.26 -1.18
CA ASP A 152 17.85 2.39 -1.82
C ASP A 152 19.20 2.60 -1.12
N ASP A 153 19.83 1.52 -0.63
CA ASP A 153 21.25 1.57 -0.33
C ASP A 153 21.99 1.47 -1.67
N ASP A 154 22.61 2.57 -2.09
CA ASP A 154 23.83 2.44 -2.89
C ASP A 154 24.89 1.84 -1.97
N ARG A 155 25.12 0.53 -2.13
CA ARG A 155 26.34 -0.26 -1.83
C ARG A 155 27.11 0.00 -0.54
#